data_AF-A0A7Y4NU72-F1
#
_entry.id   AF-A0A7Y4NU72-F1
#
_cell.length_a   1.000
_cell.length_b   1.000
_cell.length_c   1.000
_cell.angle_alpha   90.00
_cell.angle_beta   90.00
_cell.angle_gamma   90.00
#
_symmetry.space_group_name_H-M   'P 1'
#
loop_
_entity.id
_entity.type
_entity.pdbx_description
1 polymer ?
#
loop_
_entity_poly.entity_id
_entity_poly.type
_entity_poly.pdbx_seq_one_letter_code
_entity_poly.pdbx_strand_id
1 'polypeptide(L)'
;MSAVVAGVCLLVELALGVALLVGTFFTLAFSNESYRHTATPLHQALNGLAFVLAVLPLVLTVWVGWRRFLSDRPWEAVPLGVGLPLVALVACGVCAFLSIMGGERVTSRHRARQELAARLALRAEVEGGAVHKACDLVAADPRASAGDMRRCREFIESRSSAEARWVELTKFTDSRGDFQSWHLAQVGLAPDWEWGKVVPVIRHDQEWFLRTFYETWLARTPDLPSMDDLGRLQLALQSSTRYLGWDARAVETLRTQVLPTLSARLDAQEPRLRALPDMDPWVLDAIRDRIQRLQTKPDDGVEPLPPLPGTPSAGDIGVARMDDTGALDLWLRASPTSGTFGDVYVRRASYDTEYEKWLAYLGGALRPGELKFIPAP
;
A
#
# COMPACT_ATOMS: atom_id res chain seq x y z
N MET A 1 19.83 30.17 44.37
CA MET A 1 18.68 29.27 44.13
C MET A 1 18.32 28.63 45.46
N SER A 2 17.08 28.73 45.95
CA SER A 2 16.67 28.12 47.24
C SER A 2 16.54 26.60 47.09
N ALA A 3 16.69 25.84 48.19
CA ALA A 3 16.57 24.38 48.19
C ALA A 3 15.21 23.88 47.63
N VAL A 4 14.15 24.67 47.86
CA VAL A 4 12.81 24.41 47.32
C VAL A 4 12.79 24.50 45.80
N VAL A 5 13.40 25.54 45.22
CA VAL A 5 13.47 25.70 43.75
C VAL A 5 14.27 24.56 43.10
N ALA A 6 15.39 24.16 43.71
CA ALA A 6 16.18 23.04 43.21
C ALA A 6 15.42 21.70 43.30
N GLY A 7 14.64 21.49 44.37
CA GLY A 7 13.78 20.31 44.53
C GLY A 7 12.67 20.24 43.47
N VAL A 8 12.01 21.36 43.18
CA VAL A 8 10.97 21.43 42.13
C VAL A 8 11.58 21.14 40.75
N CYS A 9 12.75 21.72 40.42
CA CYS A 9 13.42 21.45 39.15
C CYS A 9 13.76 19.97 38.97
N LEU A 10 14.31 19.31 40.00
CA LEU A 10 14.64 17.88 39.94
C LEU A 10 13.40 16.98 39.80
N LEU A 11 12.28 17.34 40.43
CA LEU A 11 11.02 16.62 40.26
C LEU A 11 10.48 16.74 38.82
N VAL A 12 10.58 17.92 38.22
CA VAL A 12 10.21 18.13 36.81
C VAL A 12 11.13 17.32 35.88
N GLU A 13 12.44 17.34 36.11
CA GLU A 13 13.40 16.54 35.33
C GLU A 13 13.14 15.03 35.47
N LEU A 14 12.80 14.56 36.68
CA LEU A 14 12.46 13.17 36.91
C LEU A 14 11.18 12.79 36.15
N ALA A 15 10.13 13.62 36.23
CA ALA A 15 8.89 13.40 35.51
C ALA A 15 9.11 13.35 33.98
N LEU A 16 9.93 14.26 33.43
CA LEU A 16 10.31 14.26 32.02
C LEU A 16 11.12 13.02 31.64
N GLY A 17 12.05 12.59 32.50
CA GLY A 17 12.83 11.37 32.30
C GLY A 17 11.95 10.12 32.27
N VAL A 18 10.97 10.05 33.17
CA VAL A 18 9.99 8.95 33.19
C VAL A 18 9.15 8.98 31.92
N ALA A 19 8.67 10.15 31.51
CA ALA A 19 7.91 10.31 30.27
C ALA A 19 8.72 9.86 29.04
N LEU A 20 10.00 10.22 28.95
CA LEU A 20 10.89 9.77 27.87
C LEU A 20 11.07 8.25 27.88
N LEU A 21 11.30 7.65 29.05
CA LEU A 21 11.44 6.19 29.18
C LEU A 21 10.16 5.47 28.75
N VAL A 22 9.00 5.91 29.25
CA VAL A 22 7.70 5.32 28.92
C VAL A 22 7.40 5.47 27.43
N GLY A 23 7.61 6.66 26.86
CA GLY A 23 7.44 6.89 25.42
C GLY A 23 8.34 5.98 24.58
N THR A 24 9.64 5.92 24.92
CA THR A 24 10.60 5.06 24.24
C THR A 24 10.23 3.58 24.36
N PHE A 25 9.78 3.13 25.54
CA PHE A 25 9.34 1.75 25.76
C PHE A 25 8.17 1.37 24.84
N PHE A 26 7.14 2.22 24.75
CA PHE A 26 6.03 1.98 23.84
C PHE A 26 6.47 1.98 22.37
N THR A 27 7.29 2.95 21.95
CA THR A 27 7.81 2.99 20.58
C THR A 27 8.62 1.74 20.24
N LEU A 28 9.48 1.28 21.14
CA LEU A 28 10.26 0.05 20.97
C LEU A 28 9.38 -1.19 20.93
N ALA A 29 8.31 -1.26 21.73
CA ALA A 29 7.37 -2.38 21.71
C ALA A 29 6.64 -2.47 20.36
N PHE A 30 6.13 -1.35 19.83
CA PHE A 30 5.51 -1.31 18.50
C PHE A 30 6.52 -1.60 17.39
N SER A 31 7.73 -1.05 17.50
CA SER A 31 8.81 -1.32 16.55
C SER A 31 9.13 -2.82 16.52
N ASN A 32 9.31 -3.45 17.66
CA ASN A 32 9.64 -4.88 17.74
C ASN A 32 8.51 -5.77 17.18
N GLU A 33 7.24 -5.43 17.43
CA GLU A 33 6.12 -6.18 16.87
C GLU A 33 6.06 -6.02 15.35
N SER A 34 6.20 -4.79 14.84
CA SER A 34 6.19 -4.52 13.39
C SER A 34 7.36 -5.17 12.64
N TYR A 35 8.49 -5.41 13.31
CA TYR A 35 9.69 -6.00 12.70
C TYR A 35 10.02 -7.41 13.21
N ARG A 36 9.10 -8.10 13.89
CA ARG A 36 9.34 -9.39 14.56
C ARG A 36 10.03 -10.44 13.67
N HIS A 37 9.72 -10.45 12.37
CA HIS A 37 10.25 -11.42 11.40
C HIS A 37 11.29 -10.82 10.43
N THR A 38 11.62 -9.55 10.54
CA THR A 38 12.48 -8.83 9.58
C THR A 38 13.52 -7.90 10.23
N ALA A 39 13.64 -7.93 11.55
CA ALA A 39 14.60 -7.14 12.29
C ALA A 39 16.03 -7.52 11.91
N THR A 40 16.82 -6.53 11.47
CA THR A 40 18.26 -6.71 11.24
C THR A 40 19.02 -6.60 12.57
N PRO A 41 20.23 -7.19 12.70
CA PRO A 41 21.05 -7.03 13.90
C PRO A 41 21.38 -5.55 14.18
N LEU A 42 21.55 -4.73 13.15
CA LEU A 42 21.76 -3.29 13.30
C LEU A 42 20.51 -2.57 13.86
N HIS A 43 19.31 -2.97 13.45
CA HIS A 43 18.06 -2.43 14.02
C HIS A 43 17.92 -2.79 15.50
N GLN A 44 18.23 -4.04 15.88
CA GLN A 44 18.25 -4.45 17.29
C GLN A 44 19.28 -3.65 18.10
N ALA A 45 20.48 -3.43 17.55
CA ALA A 45 21.51 -2.62 18.19
C ALA A 45 21.09 -1.16 18.40
N LEU A 46 20.44 -0.55 17.39
CA LEU A 46 19.93 0.82 17.47
C LEU A 46 18.74 0.96 18.43
N ASN A 47 17.85 -0.03 18.48
CA ASN A 47 16.77 -0.09 19.47
C ASN A 47 17.33 -0.25 20.89
N GLY A 48 18.36 -1.08 21.08
CA GLY A 48 19.07 -1.21 22.35
C GLY A 48 19.75 0.10 22.76
N LEU A 49 20.39 0.81 21.82
CA LEU A 49 20.98 2.12 22.05
C LEU A 49 19.92 3.15 22.46
N ALA A 50 18.77 3.19 21.78
CA ALA A 50 17.66 4.08 22.11
C ALA A 50 17.14 3.82 23.54
N PHE A 51 17.03 2.55 23.94
CA PHE A 51 16.64 2.19 25.30
C PHE A 51 17.66 2.68 26.35
N VAL A 52 18.96 2.43 26.12
CA VAL A 52 20.03 2.90 27.02
C VAL A 52 20.01 4.41 27.16
N LEU A 53 19.83 5.14 26.05
CA LEU A 53 19.72 6.59 26.03
C LEU A 53 18.48 7.09 26.77
N ALA A 54 17.36 6.38 26.74
CA ALA A 54 16.16 6.76 27.50
C ALA A 54 16.31 6.55 29.03
N VAL A 55 17.10 5.57 29.44
CA VAL A 55 17.37 5.27 30.87
C VAL A 55 18.42 6.21 31.48
N LEU A 56 19.41 6.64 30.68
CA LEU A 56 20.55 7.42 31.18
C LEU A 56 20.16 8.73 31.91
N PRO A 57 19.24 9.57 31.40
CA PRO A 57 18.80 10.78 32.09
C PRO A 57 18.14 10.49 33.44
N LEU A 58 17.36 9.41 33.55
CA LEU A 58 16.74 9.00 34.82
C LEU A 58 17.78 8.66 35.87
N VAL A 59 18.79 7.87 35.50
CA VAL A 59 19.89 7.49 36.39
C VAL A 59 20.66 8.73 36.84
N LEU A 60 20.93 9.66 35.92
CA LEU A 60 21.60 10.93 36.21
C LEU A 60 20.78 11.81 37.16
N THR A 61 19.48 11.99 36.92
CA THR A 61 18.59 12.80 37.77
C THR A 61 18.50 12.21 39.18
N VAL A 62 18.35 10.88 39.30
CA VAL A 62 18.33 10.19 40.61
C VAL A 62 19.67 10.36 41.33
N TRP A 63 20.80 10.22 40.63
CA TRP A 63 22.13 10.40 41.21
C TRP A 63 22.38 11.83 41.69
N VAL A 64 21.99 12.84 40.90
CA VAL A 64 22.08 14.25 41.29
C VAL A 64 21.21 14.53 42.50
N GLY A 65 19.96 14.01 42.53
CA GLY A 65 19.06 14.14 43.66
C GLY A 65 19.63 13.52 44.95
N TRP A 66 20.15 12.30 44.87
CA TRP A 66 20.83 11.63 45.98
C TRP A 66 22.01 12.45 46.51
N ARG A 67 22.92 12.89 45.63
CA ARG A 67 24.09 13.66 46.04
C ARG A 67 23.72 15.01 46.66
N ARG A 68 22.61 15.61 46.24
CA ARG A 68 22.21 16.95 46.68
C ARG A 68 21.48 16.97 48.02
N PHE A 69 20.68 15.94 48.31
CA PHE A 69 19.79 15.93 49.48
C PHE A 69 20.07 14.83 50.50
N LEU A 70 20.75 13.74 50.11
CA LEU A 70 20.92 12.55 50.94
C LEU A 70 22.38 12.23 51.26
N SER A 71 23.35 12.91 50.63
CA SER A 71 24.78 12.75 50.90
C SER A 71 25.23 13.64 52.06
N ASP A 72 26.10 13.11 52.92
CA ASP A 72 26.74 13.81 54.05
C ASP A 72 27.67 14.96 53.58
N ARG A 73 27.95 15.07 52.28
CA ARG A 73 28.74 16.15 51.66
C ARG A 73 28.02 16.83 50.49
N PRO A 74 26.96 17.62 50.74
CA PRO A 74 26.09 18.16 49.68
C PRO A 74 26.70 19.33 48.88
N TRP A 75 27.87 19.84 49.29
CA TRP A 75 28.51 21.06 48.76
C TRP A 75 29.97 20.91 48.34
N GLU A 76 30.58 19.72 48.48
CA GLU A 76 31.85 19.44 47.79
C GLU A 76 31.56 19.42 46.29
N ALA A 77 32.20 20.35 45.57
CA ALA A 77 31.94 20.70 44.17
C ALA A 77 31.43 19.49 43.37
N VAL A 78 30.12 19.40 43.22
CA VAL A 78 29.52 18.62 42.14
C VAL A 78 29.89 19.42 40.91
N PRO A 79 30.73 18.92 39.99
CA PRO A 79 31.14 19.70 38.81
C PRO A 79 29.98 19.94 37.83
N LEU A 80 28.74 19.62 38.23
CA LEU A 80 27.58 19.48 37.37
C LEU A 80 26.41 20.18 38.07
N GLY A 81 26.08 21.38 37.59
CA GLY A 81 24.95 22.17 38.11
C GLY A 81 23.59 21.55 37.79
N VAL A 82 22.54 22.11 38.40
CA VAL A 82 21.13 21.66 38.27
C VAL A 82 20.65 21.57 36.81
N GLY A 83 21.31 22.21 35.83
CA GLY A 83 20.94 22.13 34.41
C GLY A 83 21.51 20.96 33.62
N LEU A 84 22.45 20.17 34.17
CA LEU A 84 23.04 19.03 33.45
C LEU A 84 22.01 17.92 33.14
N PRO A 85 21.13 17.50 34.08
CA PRO A 85 20.15 16.46 33.77
C PRO A 85 19.20 16.90 32.66
N LEU A 86 18.79 18.17 32.62
CA LEU A 86 18.01 18.72 31.52
C LEU A 86 18.73 18.65 30.16
N VAL A 87 20.01 19.07 30.10
CA VAL A 87 20.80 18.99 28.86
C VAL A 87 21.01 17.53 28.43
N ALA A 88 21.31 16.64 29.38
CA ALA A 88 21.45 15.22 29.14
C ALA A 88 20.13 14.61 28.64
N LEU A 89 18.99 15.01 29.20
CA LEU A 89 17.66 14.56 28.78
C LEU A 89 17.36 14.96 27.34
N VAL A 90 17.61 16.23 26.97
CA VAL A 90 17.41 16.71 25.60
C VAL A 90 18.34 15.98 24.63
N ALA A 91 19.64 15.90 24.95
CA ALA A 91 20.62 15.22 24.10
C ALA A 91 20.31 13.73 23.91
N CYS A 92 19.98 13.03 25.00
CA CYS A 92 19.60 11.63 24.96
C CYS A 92 18.29 11.40 24.22
N GLY A 93 17.29 12.27 24.40
CA GLY A 93 16.02 12.21 23.68
C GLY A 93 16.22 12.34 22.17
N VAL A 94 17.01 13.33 21.72
CA VAL A 94 17.34 13.51 20.30
C VAL A 94 18.10 12.30 19.75
N CYS A 95 19.10 11.80 20.48
CA CYS A 95 19.89 10.64 20.04
C CYS A 95 19.07 9.34 20.00
N ALA A 96 18.16 9.13 20.96
CA ALA A 96 17.25 7.99 20.98
C ALA A 96 16.29 8.05 19.78
N PHE A 97 15.71 9.22 19.51
CA PHE A 97 14.87 9.44 18.33
C PHE A 97 15.61 9.15 17.02
N LEU A 98 16.83 9.68 16.86
CA LEU A 98 17.66 9.41 15.68
C LEU A 98 18.04 7.93 15.54
N SER A 99 18.26 7.23 16.66
CA SER A 99 18.56 5.80 16.67
C SER A 99 17.38 4.98 16.18
N ILE A 100 16.16 5.30 16.64
CA ILE A 100 14.91 4.66 16.17
C ILE A 100 14.72 4.90 14.67
N MET A 101 14.80 6.17 14.24
CA MET A 101 14.68 6.54 12.81
C MET A 101 15.76 5.89 11.94
N GLY A 102 16.98 5.75 12.47
CA GLY A 102 18.08 5.05 11.81
C GLY A 102 17.77 3.55 11.68
N GLY A 103 17.27 2.93 12.75
CA GLY A 103 16.87 1.53 12.80
C GLY A 103 15.83 1.22 11.74
N GLU A 104 14.77 2.02 11.65
CA GLU A 104 13.70 1.88 10.65
C GLU A 104 14.20 2.06 9.21
N ARG A 105 15.07 3.05 8.97
CA ARG A 105 15.69 3.26 7.64
C ARG A 105 16.56 2.09 7.21
N VAL A 106 17.27 1.44 8.12
CA VAL A 106 18.11 0.28 7.80
C VAL A 106 17.25 -0.94 7.49
N THR A 107 16.26 -1.25 8.32
CA THR A 107 15.37 -2.41 8.09
C THR A 107 14.55 -2.25 6.82
N SER A 108 13.97 -1.06 6.58
CA SER A 108 13.25 -0.77 5.33
C SER A 108 14.14 -0.95 4.09
N ARG A 109 15.36 -0.40 4.10
CA ARG A 109 16.31 -0.59 3.00
C ARG A 109 16.73 -2.06 2.82
N HIS A 110 16.93 -2.79 3.92
CA HIS A 110 17.27 -4.20 3.85
C HIS A 110 16.14 -5.03 3.24
N ARG A 111 14.89 -4.80 3.69
CA ARG A 111 13.70 -5.43 3.14
C ARG A 111 13.53 -5.12 1.65
N ALA A 112 13.67 -3.85 1.25
CA ALA A 112 13.60 -3.46 -0.16
C ALA A 112 14.66 -4.16 -1.02
N ARG A 113 15.89 -4.35 -0.49
CA ARG A 113 16.94 -5.11 -1.18
C ARG A 113 16.61 -6.60 -1.28
N GLN A 114 16.07 -7.21 -0.23
CA GLN A 114 15.66 -8.61 -0.23
C GLN A 114 14.51 -8.85 -1.20
N GLU A 115 13.49 -8.00 -1.20
CA GLU A 115 12.38 -8.04 -2.15
C GLU A 115 12.88 -7.89 -3.59
N LEU A 116 13.77 -6.94 -3.84
CA LEU A 116 14.37 -6.76 -5.17
C LEU A 116 15.17 -8.00 -5.59
N ALA A 117 15.99 -8.56 -4.70
CA ALA A 117 16.76 -9.78 -4.99
C ALA A 117 15.85 -10.97 -5.26
N ALA A 118 14.76 -11.14 -4.49
CA ALA A 118 13.77 -12.19 -4.70
C ALA A 118 13.05 -12.04 -6.05
N ARG A 119 12.66 -10.81 -6.44
CA ARG A 119 12.08 -10.53 -7.76
C ARG A 119 13.04 -10.87 -8.90
N LEU A 120 14.30 -10.46 -8.78
CA LEU A 120 15.32 -10.76 -9.79
C LEU A 120 15.59 -12.27 -9.90
N ALA A 121 15.64 -12.98 -8.78
CA ALA A 121 15.79 -14.44 -8.76
C ALA A 121 14.59 -15.13 -9.43
N LEU A 122 13.36 -14.74 -9.08
CA LEU A 122 12.14 -15.25 -9.69
C LEU A 122 12.11 -15.02 -11.20
N ARG A 123 12.53 -13.83 -11.64
CA ARG A 123 12.65 -13.49 -13.06
C ARG A 123 13.66 -14.38 -13.77
N ALA A 124 14.84 -14.58 -13.17
CA ALA A 124 15.87 -15.44 -13.73
C ALA A 124 15.40 -16.90 -13.86
N GLU A 125 14.62 -17.41 -12.91
CA GLU A 125 14.02 -18.75 -13.00
C GLU A 125 13.01 -18.88 -14.14
N VAL A 126 12.13 -17.88 -14.30
CA VAL A 126 11.13 -17.86 -15.38
C VAL A 126 11.79 -17.71 -16.76
N GLU A 127 12.82 -16.87 -16.87
CA GLU A 127 13.65 -16.77 -18.08
C GLU A 127 14.45 -18.05 -18.34
N GLY A 128 14.85 -18.77 -17.29
CA GLY A 128 15.46 -20.09 -17.35
C GLY A 128 14.51 -21.25 -17.67
N GLY A 129 13.22 -20.97 -17.93
CA GLY A 129 12.23 -21.96 -18.38
C GLY A 129 11.27 -22.48 -17.31
N ALA A 130 11.28 -21.92 -16.09
CA ALA A 130 10.33 -22.30 -15.03
C ALA A 130 8.94 -21.69 -15.29
N VAL A 131 8.21 -22.20 -16.30
CA VAL A 131 6.88 -21.68 -16.71
C VAL A 131 5.87 -21.67 -15.57
N HIS A 132 5.97 -22.63 -14.64
CA HIS A 132 5.07 -22.71 -13.48
C HIS A 132 5.16 -21.54 -12.50
N LYS A 133 6.24 -20.75 -12.58
CA LYS A 133 6.45 -19.54 -11.78
C LYS A 133 6.03 -18.25 -12.50
N ALA A 134 5.56 -18.35 -13.75
CA ALA A 134 5.22 -17.17 -14.56
C ALA A 134 4.13 -16.31 -13.90
N CYS A 135 3.11 -16.92 -13.30
CA CYS A 135 2.06 -16.17 -12.60
C CYS A 135 2.56 -15.53 -11.31
N ASP A 136 3.49 -16.18 -10.59
CA ASP A 136 4.13 -15.58 -9.41
C ASP A 136 4.96 -14.35 -9.81
N LEU A 137 5.65 -14.40 -10.95
CA LEU A 137 6.40 -13.27 -11.48
C LEU A 137 5.48 -12.09 -11.80
N VAL A 138 4.36 -12.33 -12.50
CA VAL A 138 3.40 -11.26 -12.82
C VAL A 138 2.80 -10.67 -11.54
N ALA A 139 2.49 -11.51 -10.56
CA ALA A 139 1.93 -11.06 -9.28
C ALA A 139 2.92 -10.24 -8.45
N ALA A 140 4.22 -10.54 -8.52
CA ALA A 140 5.24 -9.96 -7.63
C ALA A 140 6.10 -8.85 -8.25
N ASP A 141 6.22 -8.79 -9.58
CA ASP A 141 7.04 -7.82 -10.30
C ASP A 141 6.18 -6.74 -10.98
N PRO A 142 6.19 -5.49 -10.50
CA PRO A 142 5.44 -4.39 -11.14
C PRO A 142 5.97 -4.06 -12.54
N ARG A 143 7.12 -4.62 -12.95
CA ARG A 143 7.70 -4.52 -14.30
C ARG A 143 7.51 -5.78 -15.14
N ALA A 144 6.59 -6.67 -14.74
CA ALA A 144 6.18 -7.79 -15.59
C ALA A 144 5.73 -7.29 -16.97
N SER A 145 6.22 -7.94 -18.01
CA SER A 145 5.98 -7.60 -19.42
C SER A 145 4.75 -8.31 -19.97
N ALA A 146 4.29 -7.90 -21.16
CA ALA A 146 3.25 -8.62 -21.89
C ALA A 146 3.65 -10.08 -22.21
N GLY A 147 4.95 -10.34 -22.42
CA GLY A 147 5.47 -11.70 -22.62
C GLY A 147 5.40 -12.55 -21.35
N ASP A 148 5.57 -11.95 -20.17
CA ASP A 148 5.42 -12.64 -18.87
C ASP A 148 3.95 -12.99 -18.61
N MET A 149 3.05 -12.05 -18.91
CA MET A 149 1.61 -12.28 -18.80
C MET A 149 1.15 -13.39 -19.76
N ARG A 150 1.64 -13.40 -21.00
CA ARG A 150 1.32 -14.46 -21.97
C ARG A 150 1.75 -15.84 -21.47
N ARG A 151 2.96 -15.95 -20.90
CA ARG A 151 3.45 -17.21 -20.29
C ARG A 151 2.58 -17.66 -19.11
N CYS A 152 2.16 -16.72 -18.24
CA CYS A 152 1.22 -17.04 -17.17
C CYS A 152 -0.14 -17.51 -17.71
N ARG A 153 -0.68 -16.82 -18.72
CA ARG A 153 -1.92 -17.23 -19.39
C ARG A 153 -1.84 -18.64 -19.97
N GLU A 154 -0.81 -18.94 -20.76
CA GLU A 154 -0.59 -20.26 -21.35
C GLU A 154 -0.51 -21.34 -20.26
N PHE A 155 0.15 -21.03 -19.14
CA PHE A 155 0.22 -21.92 -18.01
C PHE A 155 -1.13 -22.17 -17.35
N ILE A 156 -1.94 -21.14 -17.12
CA ILE A 156 -3.31 -21.26 -16.59
C ILE A 156 -4.18 -22.07 -17.55
N GLU A 157 -4.16 -21.76 -18.85
CA GLU A 157 -4.93 -22.45 -19.88
C GLU A 157 -4.52 -23.93 -20.02
N SER A 158 -3.25 -24.27 -19.76
CA SER A 158 -2.76 -25.66 -19.77
C SER A 158 -3.34 -26.53 -18.64
N ARG A 159 -3.92 -25.92 -17.59
CA ARG A 159 -4.52 -26.67 -16.49
C ARG A 159 -5.83 -27.30 -16.93
N SER A 160 -6.00 -28.58 -16.61
CA SER A 160 -7.14 -29.39 -17.04
C SER A 160 -8.41 -29.16 -16.22
N SER A 161 -8.29 -28.78 -14.94
CA SER A 161 -9.43 -28.59 -14.03
C SER A 161 -9.65 -27.11 -13.67
N ALA A 162 -10.91 -26.74 -13.41
CA ALA A 162 -11.28 -25.40 -12.96
C ALA A 162 -10.60 -25.04 -11.63
N GLU A 163 -10.45 -26.00 -10.71
CA GLU A 163 -9.75 -25.79 -9.44
C GLU A 163 -8.26 -25.50 -9.63
N ALA A 164 -7.58 -26.22 -10.52
CA ALA A 164 -6.17 -25.95 -10.79
C ALA A 164 -5.97 -24.57 -11.44
N ARG A 165 -6.90 -24.12 -12.30
CA ARG A 165 -6.91 -22.74 -12.83
C ARG A 165 -7.16 -21.72 -11.73
N TRP A 166 -8.11 -22.01 -10.85
CA TRP A 166 -8.48 -21.12 -9.74
C TRP A 166 -7.33 -20.85 -8.77
N VAL A 167 -6.51 -21.87 -8.47
CA VAL A 167 -5.31 -21.71 -7.65
C VAL A 167 -4.34 -20.70 -8.26
N GLU A 168 -4.15 -20.69 -9.58
CA GLU A 168 -3.25 -19.74 -10.24
C GLU A 168 -3.90 -18.34 -10.36
N LEU A 169 -5.21 -18.27 -10.61
CA LEU A 169 -5.95 -17.00 -10.69
C LEU A 169 -6.01 -16.26 -9.35
N THR A 170 -6.11 -16.99 -8.24
CA THR A 170 -6.18 -16.40 -6.89
C THR A 170 -4.84 -15.84 -6.40
N LYS A 171 -3.73 -16.10 -7.11
CA LYS A 171 -2.44 -15.41 -6.86
C LYS A 171 -2.52 -13.90 -7.06
N PHE A 172 -3.48 -13.43 -7.86
CA PHE A 172 -3.74 -12.02 -8.14
C PHE A 172 -4.78 -11.41 -7.19
N THR A 173 -5.24 -12.16 -6.19
CA THR A 173 -6.13 -11.69 -5.14
C THR A 173 -5.41 -11.63 -3.79
N ASP A 174 -5.85 -10.74 -2.91
CA ASP A 174 -5.37 -10.68 -1.54
C ASP A 174 -5.99 -11.81 -0.68
N SER A 175 -5.63 -11.87 0.60
CA SER A 175 -6.16 -12.90 1.51
C SER A 175 -7.67 -12.83 1.73
N ARG A 176 -8.32 -11.69 1.40
CA ARG A 176 -9.76 -11.47 1.52
C ARG A 176 -10.48 -11.84 0.22
N GLY A 177 -9.78 -11.83 -0.91
CA GLY A 177 -10.32 -12.10 -2.24
C GLY A 177 -10.49 -10.87 -3.11
N ASP A 178 -9.99 -9.71 -2.67
CA ASP A 178 -9.95 -8.51 -3.52
C ASP A 178 -8.77 -8.59 -4.50
N PHE A 179 -8.86 -7.93 -5.65
CA PHE A 179 -7.74 -7.89 -6.58
C PHE A 179 -6.57 -7.11 -5.99
N GLN A 180 -5.39 -7.71 -6.04
CA GLN A 180 -4.16 -7.02 -5.64
C GLN A 180 -3.91 -5.82 -6.56
N SER A 181 -3.27 -4.80 -5.99
CA SER A 181 -3.01 -3.54 -6.69
C SER A 181 -1.59 -3.04 -6.47
N TRP A 182 -1.09 -2.28 -7.44
CA TRP A 182 0.17 -1.55 -7.38
C TRP A 182 -0.09 -0.06 -7.29
N HIS A 183 0.74 0.65 -6.55
CA HIS A 183 0.78 2.12 -6.61
C HIS A 183 1.33 2.58 -7.97
N LEU A 184 0.86 3.74 -8.44
CA LEU A 184 1.27 4.30 -9.74
C LEU A 184 2.80 4.45 -9.87
N ALA A 185 3.46 4.87 -8.79
CA ALA A 185 4.91 4.97 -8.71
C ALA A 185 5.61 3.63 -8.98
N GLN A 186 5.08 2.52 -8.48
CA GLN A 186 5.70 1.20 -8.60
C GLN A 186 5.72 0.71 -10.04
N VAL A 187 4.73 1.11 -10.83
CA VAL A 187 4.55 0.71 -12.23
C VAL A 187 5.09 1.73 -13.23
N GLY A 188 5.70 2.82 -12.74
CA GLY A 188 6.28 3.88 -13.56
C GLY A 188 5.24 4.78 -14.24
N LEU A 189 4.01 4.84 -13.69
CA LEU A 189 2.96 5.75 -14.17
C LEU A 189 2.93 7.09 -13.41
N ALA A 190 3.74 7.22 -12.36
CA ALA A 190 3.90 8.47 -11.62
C ALA A 190 5.28 8.53 -10.96
N PRO A 191 5.73 9.71 -10.52
CA PRO A 191 6.93 9.85 -9.69
C PRO A 191 6.85 9.05 -8.38
N ASP A 192 8.00 8.81 -7.76
CA ASP A 192 8.16 7.97 -6.57
C ASP A 192 7.43 8.46 -5.30
N TRP A 193 6.90 9.68 -5.32
CA TRP A 193 6.15 10.27 -4.21
C TRP A 193 4.63 10.18 -4.36
N GLU A 194 4.11 9.69 -5.48
CA GLU A 194 2.67 9.51 -5.74
C GLU A 194 2.22 8.12 -5.26
N TRP A 195 1.54 8.09 -4.11
CA TRP A 195 1.05 6.83 -3.49
C TRP A 195 -0.47 6.81 -3.30
N GLY A 196 -1.17 7.92 -3.55
CA GLY A 196 -2.60 8.04 -3.31
C GLY A 196 -3.52 7.25 -4.25
N LYS A 197 -3.02 6.75 -5.39
CA LYS A 197 -3.80 5.93 -6.34
C LYS A 197 -3.10 4.61 -6.64
N VAL A 198 -3.92 3.58 -6.85
CA VAL A 198 -3.50 2.22 -7.20
C VAL A 198 -4.17 1.73 -8.48
N VAL A 199 -3.54 0.76 -9.14
CA VAL A 199 -4.01 0.07 -10.34
C VAL A 199 -3.93 -1.44 -10.15
N PRO A 200 -4.71 -2.26 -10.88
CA PRO A 200 -4.68 -3.70 -10.70
C PRO A 200 -3.31 -4.27 -11.07
N VAL A 201 -2.89 -5.34 -10.38
CA VAL A 201 -1.63 -6.04 -10.67
C VAL A 201 -1.59 -6.59 -12.10
N ILE A 202 -2.74 -6.98 -12.66
CA ILE A 202 -2.86 -7.43 -14.05
C ILE A 202 -2.74 -6.25 -15.00
N ARG A 203 -1.56 -6.07 -15.60
CA ARG A 203 -1.24 -4.93 -16.50
C ARG A 203 -1.51 -5.22 -17.98
N HIS A 204 -1.65 -6.49 -18.32
CA HIS A 204 -1.75 -6.98 -19.70
C HIS A 204 -2.85 -8.03 -19.76
N ASP A 205 -3.46 -8.21 -20.94
CA ASP A 205 -4.52 -9.21 -21.16
C ASP A 205 -5.68 -9.11 -20.16
N GLN A 206 -6.02 -7.91 -19.68
CA GLN A 206 -7.04 -7.67 -18.67
C GLN A 206 -8.42 -8.21 -19.08
N GLU A 207 -8.80 -8.07 -20.35
CA GLU A 207 -10.06 -8.61 -20.91
C GLU A 207 -10.12 -10.13 -20.77
N TRP A 208 -9.04 -10.81 -21.13
CA TRP A 208 -8.94 -12.25 -20.95
C TRP A 208 -8.99 -12.61 -19.47
N PHE A 209 -8.21 -11.92 -18.63
CA PHE A 209 -8.09 -12.24 -17.22
C PHE A 209 -9.42 -12.11 -16.48
N LEU A 210 -10.12 -10.98 -16.59
CA LEU A 210 -11.41 -10.79 -15.91
C LEU A 210 -12.41 -11.84 -16.36
N ARG A 211 -12.54 -12.06 -17.67
CA ARG A 211 -13.45 -13.08 -18.20
C ARG A 211 -13.12 -14.46 -17.64
N THR A 212 -11.86 -14.89 -17.76
CA THR A 212 -11.42 -16.22 -17.30
C THR A 212 -11.54 -16.37 -15.79
N PHE A 213 -11.32 -15.32 -15.00
CA PHE A 213 -11.49 -15.33 -13.55
C PHE A 213 -12.93 -15.71 -13.16
N TYR A 214 -13.92 -14.98 -13.67
CA TYR A 214 -15.32 -15.21 -13.34
C TYR A 214 -15.89 -16.48 -13.98
N GLU A 215 -15.48 -16.81 -15.20
CA GLU A 215 -15.86 -18.09 -15.84
C GLU A 215 -15.30 -19.28 -15.06
N THR A 216 -14.08 -19.19 -14.55
CA THR A 216 -13.49 -20.25 -13.72
C THR A 216 -14.18 -20.34 -12.36
N TRP A 217 -14.57 -19.21 -11.76
CA TRP A 217 -15.38 -19.19 -10.54
C TRP A 217 -16.73 -19.91 -10.76
N LEU A 218 -17.40 -19.65 -11.89
CA LEU A 218 -18.63 -20.34 -12.27
C LEU A 218 -18.42 -21.84 -12.49
N ALA A 219 -17.34 -22.20 -13.20
CA ALA A 219 -17.05 -23.60 -13.55
C ALA A 219 -16.67 -24.46 -12.33
N ARG A 220 -15.99 -23.89 -11.32
CA ARG A 220 -15.60 -24.61 -10.10
C ARG A 220 -16.71 -24.70 -9.05
N THR A 221 -17.78 -23.91 -9.20
CA THR A 221 -18.96 -23.92 -8.31
C THR A 221 -20.21 -24.50 -9.01
N PRO A 222 -20.14 -25.74 -9.55
CA PRO A 222 -21.25 -26.34 -10.30
C PRO A 222 -22.46 -26.71 -9.42
N ASP A 223 -22.27 -26.79 -8.10
CA ASP A 223 -23.34 -27.01 -7.13
C ASP A 223 -23.63 -25.71 -6.38
N LEU A 224 -23.31 -25.60 -5.09
CA LEU A 224 -23.44 -24.35 -4.34
C LEU A 224 -22.05 -23.78 -4.00
N PRO A 225 -21.83 -22.47 -4.21
CA PRO A 225 -20.64 -21.79 -3.69
C PRO A 225 -20.68 -21.78 -2.15
N SER A 226 -19.50 -21.84 -1.53
CA SER A 226 -19.37 -21.61 -0.08
C SER A 226 -19.52 -20.11 0.25
N MET A 227 -19.70 -19.79 1.54
CA MET A 227 -19.73 -18.38 1.99
C MET A 227 -18.43 -17.63 1.66
N ASP A 228 -17.28 -18.30 1.79
CA ASP A 228 -15.99 -17.73 1.40
C ASP A 228 -15.94 -17.44 -0.10
N ASP A 229 -16.50 -18.32 -0.94
CA ASP A 229 -16.54 -18.11 -2.38
C ASP A 229 -17.41 -16.90 -2.78
N LEU A 230 -18.53 -16.70 -2.07
CA LEU A 230 -19.42 -15.56 -2.25
C LEU A 230 -18.76 -14.26 -1.76
N GLY A 231 -18.09 -14.28 -0.60
CA GLY A 231 -17.35 -13.13 -0.09
C GLY A 231 -16.22 -12.70 -1.03
N ARG A 232 -15.45 -13.65 -1.56
CA ARG A 232 -14.42 -13.38 -2.58
C ARG A 232 -15.02 -12.83 -3.87
N LEU A 233 -16.16 -13.39 -4.31
CA LEU A 233 -16.86 -12.89 -5.50
C LEU A 233 -17.31 -11.43 -5.31
N GLN A 234 -17.89 -11.11 -4.15
CA GLN A 234 -18.34 -9.77 -3.81
C GLN A 234 -17.18 -8.77 -3.89
N LEU A 235 -16.03 -9.10 -3.28
CA LEU A 235 -14.84 -8.24 -3.28
C LEU A 235 -14.26 -8.07 -4.68
N ALA A 236 -14.13 -9.15 -5.46
CA ALA A 236 -13.66 -9.08 -6.84
C ALA A 236 -14.60 -8.23 -7.73
N LEU A 237 -15.93 -8.37 -7.58
CA LEU A 237 -16.91 -7.49 -8.26
C LEU A 237 -16.82 -6.05 -7.77
N GLN A 238 -16.42 -5.84 -6.52
CA GLN A 238 -16.18 -4.50 -6.00
C GLN A 238 -15.01 -3.83 -6.72
N SER A 239 -13.95 -4.57 -7.00
CA SER A 239 -12.76 -4.02 -7.63
C SER A 239 -12.73 -4.04 -9.15
N SER A 240 -13.67 -4.71 -9.82
CA SER A 240 -13.74 -4.83 -11.30
C SER A 240 -14.36 -3.63 -12.03
N THR A 241 -14.01 -2.41 -11.62
CA THR A 241 -14.55 -1.17 -12.21
C THR A 241 -13.47 -0.40 -12.97
N ARG A 242 -13.88 0.43 -13.93
CA ARG A 242 -12.95 1.34 -14.63
C ARG A 242 -12.30 2.34 -13.67
N TYR A 243 -13.01 2.75 -12.61
CA TYR A 243 -12.49 3.64 -11.56
C TYR A 243 -11.20 3.13 -10.90
N LEU A 244 -11.08 1.81 -10.79
CA LEU A 244 -9.94 1.14 -10.13
C LEU A 244 -8.84 0.75 -11.12
N GLY A 245 -8.91 1.22 -12.37
CA GLY A 245 -7.84 1.08 -13.36
C GLY A 245 -7.98 -0.12 -14.29
N TRP A 246 -9.14 -0.78 -14.31
CA TRP A 246 -9.44 -1.79 -15.33
C TRP A 246 -9.73 -1.16 -16.69
N ASP A 247 -9.21 -1.80 -17.72
CA ASP A 247 -9.39 -1.43 -19.12
C ASP A 247 -10.87 -1.41 -19.51
N ALA A 248 -11.24 -0.44 -20.35
CA ALA A 248 -12.62 -0.24 -20.75
C ALA A 248 -13.20 -1.45 -21.47
N ARG A 249 -12.41 -2.09 -22.34
CA ARG A 249 -12.84 -3.27 -23.08
C ARG A 249 -12.94 -4.49 -22.17
N ALA A 250 -12.07 -4.61 -21.17
CA ALA A 250 -12.16 -5.66 -20.17
C ALA A 250 -13.45 -5.57 -19.35
N VAL A 251 -13.79 -4.38 -18.84
CA VAL A 251 -15.03 -4.15 -18.07
C VAL A 251 -16.25 -4.32 -18.98
N GLU A 252 -16.20 -3.87 -20.24
CA GLU A 252 -17.30 -4.05 -21.18
C GLU A 252 -17.55 -5.52 -21.54
N THR A 253 -16.49 -6.31 -21.66
CA THR A 253 -16.57 -7.76 -21.89
C THR A 253 -17.18 -8.46 -20.67
N LEU A 254 -16.72 -8.10 -19.47
CA LEU A 254 -17.32 -8.57 -18.21
C LEU A 254 -18.82 -8.25 -18.19
N ARG A 255 -19.17 -6.99 -18.46
CA ARG A 255 -20.54 -6.47 -18.46
C ARG A 255 -21.49 -7.20 -19.40
N THR A 256 -21.04 -7.46 -20.62
CA THR A 256 -21.90 -7.96 -21.70
C THR A 256 -21.91 -9.47 -21.82
N GLN A 257 -20.81 -10.15 -21.47
CA GLN A 257 -20.67 -11.59 -21.72
C GLN A 257 -20.76 -12.43 -20.44
N VAL A 258 -20.30 -11.91 -19.29
CA VAL A 258 -20.08 -12.72 -18.09
C VAL A 258 -21.09 -12.42 -16.99
N LEU A 259 -21.31 -11.13 -16.68
CA LEU A 259 -22.25 -10.73 -15.63
C LEU A 259 -23.68 -11.24 -15.84
N PRO A 260 -24.24 -11.27 -17.07
CA PRO A 260 -25.57 -11.84 -17.29
C PRO A 260 -25.64 -13.33 -16.90
N THR A 261 -24.62 -14.10 -17.26
CA THR A 261 -24.52 -15.53 -16.91
C THR A 261 -24.35 -15.73 -15.41
N LEU A 262 -23.51 -14.92 -14.77
CA LEU A 262 -23.32 -14.94 -13.32
C LEU A 262 -24.62 -14.61 -12.56
N SER A 263 -25.34 -13.56 -12.98
CA SER A 263 -26.63 -13.19 -12.39
C SER A 263 -27.64 -14.32 -12.52
N ALA A 264 -27.84 -14.83 -13.74
CA ALA A 264 -28.78 -15.92 -13.99
C ALA A 264 -28.46 -17.17 -13.17
N ARG A 265 -27.17 -17.46 -12.97
CA ARG A 265 -26.70 -18.56 -12.13
C ARG A 265 -27.05 -18.36 -10.66
N LEU A 266 -26.78 -17.18 -10.10
CA LEU A 266 -27.10 -16.84 -8.71
C LEU A 266 -28.61 -16.88 -8.46
N ASP A 267 -29.41 -16.36 -9.40
CA ASP A 267 -30.86 -16.35 -9.30
C ASP A 267 -31.46 -17.76 -9.35
N ALA A 268 -30.95 -18.63 -10.23
CA ALA A 268 -31.37 -20.03 -10.28
C ALA A 268 -31.07 -20.80 -8.98
N GLN A 269 -30.09 -20.34 -8.20
CA GLN A 269 -29.64 -20.98 -6.96
C GLN A 269 -30.15 -20.32 -5.69
N GLU A 270 -30.77 -19.15 -5.79
CA GLU A 270 -31.18 -18.33 -4.64
C GLU A 270 -31.94 -19.12 -3.57
N PRO A 271 -32.97 -19.94 -3.89
CA PRO A 271 -33.70 -20.66 -2.85
C PRO A 271 -32.81 -21.61 -2.05
N ARG A 272 -31.83 -22.23 -2.72
CA ARG A 272 -30.88 -23.14 -2.07
C ARG A 272 -29.82 -22.39 -1.29
N LEU A 273 -29.34 -21.25 -1.82
CA LEU A 273 -28.38 -20.37 -1.16
C LEU A 273 -28.96 -19.82 0.14
N ARG A 274 -30.17 -19.25 0.10
CA ARG A 274 -30.86 -18.70 1.29
C ARG A 274 -31.21 -19.75 2.34
N ALA A 275 -31.27 -21.03 1.96
CA ALA A 275 -31.51 -22.13 2.88
C ALA A 275 -30.24 -22.67 3.57
N LEU A 276 -29.04 -22.18 3.21
CA LEU A 276 -27.81 -22.58 3.88
C LEU A 276 -27.78 -22.02 5.32
N PRO A 277 -27.37 -22.83 6.32
CA PRO A 277 -27.46 -22.45 7.73
C PRO A 277 -26.58 -21.25 8.11
N ASP A 278 -25.47 -21.04 7.39
CA ASP A 278 -24.53 -19.94 7.62
C ASP A 278 -24.67 -18.81 6.57
N MET A 279 -25.76 -18.81 5.79
CA MET A 279 -25.98 -17.77 4.78
C MET A 279 -26.39 -16.46 5.43
N ASP A 280 -25.56 -15.43 5.23
CA ASP A 280 -25.94 -14.06 5.52
C ASP A 280 -26.75 -13.48 4.33
N PRO A 281 -28.05 -13.16 4.51
CA PRO A 281 -28.89 -12.63 3.44
C PRO A 281 -28.32 -11.38 2.77
N TRP A 282 -27.57 -10.57 3.54
CA TRP A 282 -26.94 -9.36 3.05
C TRP A 282 -25.91 -9.64 1.94
N VAL A 283 -25.18 -10.76 1.99
CA VAL A 283 -24.08 -11.03 1.05
C VAL A 283 -24.63 -11.26 -0.35
N LEU A 284 -25.68 -12.07 -0.48
CA LEU A 284 -26.30 -12.35 -1.78
C LEU A 284 -26.92 -11.09 -2.40
N ASP A 285 -27.59 -10.28 -1.58
CA ASP A 285 -28.18 -9.02 -2.02
C ASP A 285 -27.09 -8.01 -2.41
N ALA A 286 -25.98 -7.93 -1.66
CA ALA A 286 -24.82 -7.09 -2.00
C ALA A 286 -24.14 -7.51 -3.30
N ILE A 287 -24.02 -8.81 -3.58
CA ILE A 287 -23.48 -9.32 -4.84
C ILE A 287 -24.39 -8.92 -6.01
N ARG A 288 -25.71 -9.12 -5.88
CA ARG A 288 -26.69 -8.73 -6.91
C ARG A 288 -26.65 -7.24 -7.18
N ASP A 289 -26.66 -6.43 -6.14
CA ASP A 289 -26.52 -4.98 -6.23
C ASP A 289 -25.24 -4.58 -6.97
N ARG A 290 -24.13 -5.31 -6.75
CA ARG A 290 -22.86 -5.02 -7.41
C ARG A 290 -22.86 -5.43 -8.87
N ILE A 291 -23.42 -6.59 -9.20
CA ILE A 291 -23.62 -7.03 -10.59
C ILE A 291 -24.48 -6.02 -11.34
N GLN A 292 -25.62 -5.62 -10.78
CA GLN A 292 -26.52 -4.65 -11.39
C GLN A 292 -25.85 -3.27 -11.57
N ARG A 293 -25.08 -2.82 -10.58
CA ARG A 293 -24.30 -1.59 -10.69
C ARG A 293 -23.27 -1.67 -11.80
N LEU A 294 -22.47 -2.74 -11.89
CA LEU A 294 -21.51 -2.91 -12.99
C LEU A 294 -22.21 -3.00 -14.37
N GLN A 295 -23.41 -3.56 -14.44
CA GLN A 295 -24.20 -3.64 -15.67
C GLN A 295 -24.72 -2.28 -16.15
N THR A 296 -25.18 -1.46 -15.22
CA THR A 296 -25.85 -0.17 -15.53
C THR A 296 -24.89 1.01 -15.52
N LYS A 297 -23.85 0.94 -14.67
CA LYS A 297 -22.84 1.96 -14.41
C LYS A 297 -21.47 1.27 -14.26
N PRO A 298 -20.86 0.76 -15.33
CA PRO A 298 -19.51 0.20 -15.28
C PRO A 298 -18.45 1.23 -14.82
N ASP A 299 -18.80 2.51 -14.89
CA ASP A 299 -18.01 3.66 -14.45
C ASP A 299 -18.37 4.15 -13.02
N ASP A 300 -19.25 3.48 -12.26
CA ASP A 300 -19.71 3.96 -10.94
C ASP A 300 -18.49 4.23 -10.01
N GLY A 301 -18.36 5.48 -9.55
CA GLY A 301 -17.14 6.02 -8.92
C GLY A 301 -16.40 7.07 -9.76
N VAL A 302 -16.81 7.29 -11.00
CA VAL A 302 -16.27 8.31 -11.92
C VAL A 302 -17.39 9.26 -12.34
N GLU A 303 -17.24 10.57 -12.08
CA GLU A 303 -17.87 11.57 -12.97
C GLU A 303 -17.35 11.28 -14.38
N PRO A 304 -18.19 11.26 -15.44
CA PRO A 304 -17.81 10.73 -16.76
C PRO A 304 -16.39 11.12 -17.12
N LEU A 305 -15.52 10.12 -17.32
CA LEU A 305 -14.08 10.32 -17.56
C LEU A 305 -13.95 11.42 -18.61
N PRO A 306 -13.42 12.60 -18.26
CA PRO A 306 -13.32 13.66 -19.24
C PRO A 306 -12.47 13.15 -20.41
N PRO A 307 -12.87 13.45 -21.67
CA PRO A 307 -12.18 12.92 -22.84
C PRO A 307 -10.71 13.35 -22.77
N LEU A 308 -9.80 12.44 -23.12
CA LEU A 308 -8.37 12.73 -23.11
C LEU A 308 -8.10 13.99 -23.94
N PRO A 309 -7.60 15.07 -23.33
CA PRO A 309 -7.33 16.27 -24.08
C PRO A 309 -5.99 16.11 -24.81
N GLY A 310 -6.04 15.92 -26.13
CA GLY A 310 -4.86 15.80 -26.98
C GLY A 310 -4.27 14.38 -27.07
N THR A 311 -3.11 14.26 -27.69
CA THR A 311 -2.40 12.97 -27.88
C THR A 311 -0.99 13.10 -27.31
N PRO A 312 -0.64 12.37 -26.23
CA PRO A 312 0.71 12.40 -25.65
C PRO A 312 1.75 11.86 -26.64
N SER A 313 2.99 12.37 -26.55
CA SER A 313 4.09 11.84 -27.34
C SER A 313 4.56 10.48 -26.80
N ALA A 314 5.38 9.74 -27.55
CA ALA A 314 5.86 8.42 -27.13
C ALA A 314 6.72 8.42 -25.84
N GLY A 315 7.25 9.59 -25.44
CA GLY A 315 8.02 9.77 -24.21
C GLY A 315 7.19 10.28 -23.02
N ASP A 316 5.92 10.61 -23.24
CA ASP A 316 5.02 11.10 -22.21
C ASP A 316 4.16 9.95 -21.68
N ILE A 317 3.93 9.96 -20.37
CA ILE A 317 3.05 9.01 -19.69
C ILE A 317 1.64 9.56 -19.50
N GLY A 318 1.33 10.75 -20.01
CA GLY A 318 0.00 11.31 -19.83
C GLY A 318 -0.15 12.79 -20.16
N VAL A 319 -1.31 13.32 -19.80
CA VAL A 319 -1.67 14.74 -19.91
C VAL A 319 -2.18 15.22 -18.55
N ALA A 320 -1.84 16.44 -18.19
CA ALA A 320 -2.35 17.17 -17.05
C ALA A 320 -3.11 18.41 -17.54
N ARG A 321 -4.21 18.74 -16.86
CA ARG A 321 -4.97 19.98 -17.06
C ARG A 321 -5.40 20.52 -15.72
N MET A 322 -5.31 21.83 -15.53
CA MET A 322 -5.95 22.47 -14.39
C MET A 322 -7.39 22.84 -14.77
N ASP A 323 -8.36 22.44 -13.96
CA ASP A 323 -9.75 22.87 -14.15
C ASP A 323 -9.98 24.31 -13.66
N ASP A 324 -11.18 24.83 -13.88
CA ASP A 324 -11.55 26.20 -13.48
C ASP A 324 -11.64 26.39 -11.95
N THR A 325 -11.65 25.29 -11.18
CA THR A 325 -11.62 25.30 -9.71
C THR A 325 -10.20 25.29 -9.15
N GLY A 326 -9.19 25.14 -10.02
CA GLY A 326 -7.79 25.02 -9.65
C GLY A 326 -7.35 23.59 -9.30
N ALA A 327 -8.22 22.58 -9.47
CA ALA A 327 -7.85 21.18 -9.31
C ALA A 327 -7.08 20.68 -10.53
N LEU A 328 -6.16 19.74 -10.31
CA LEU A 328 -5.39 19.10 -11.37
C LEU A 328 -6.08 17.80 -11.79
N ASP A 329 -6.46 17.73 -13.05
CA ASP A 329 -6.89 16.51 -13.73
C ASP A 329 -5.68 15.88 -14.43
N LEU A 330 -5.39 14.62 -14.14
CA LEU A 330 -4.28 13.86 -14.69
C LEU A 330 -4.82 12.63 -15.42
N TRP A 331 -4.56 12.53 -16.71
CA TRP A 331 -4.82 11.36 -17.53
C TRP A 331 -3.50 10.66 -17.81
N LEU A 332 -3.25 9.57 -17.11
CA LEU A 332 -2.05 8.77 -17.21
C LEU A 332 -2.31 7.59 -18.13
N ARG A 333 -1.37 7.30 -19.01
CA ARG A 333 -1.45 6.24 -20.00
C ARG A 333 -0.24 5.31 -19.91
N ALA A 334 -0.55 4.04 -20.08
CA ALA A 334 0.34 3.00 -20.54
C ALA A 334 1.31 3.44 -21.65
N SER A 335 2.61 3.39 -21.38
CA SER A 335 3.67 3.48 -22.39
C SER A 335 4.29 2.09 -22.61
N PRO A 336 5.06 1.87 -23.70
CA PRO A 336 5.77 0.60 -23.91
C PRO A 336 6.66 0.18 -22.72
N THR A 337 7.12 1.14 -21.91
CA THR A 337 7.93 0.90 -20.70
C THR A 337 7.08 0.78 -19.43
N SER A 338 5.91 1.42 -19.35
CA SER A 338 5.00 1.38 -18.20
C SER A 338 3.81 0.42 -18.36
N GLY A 339 3.82 -0.51 -19.32
CA GLY A 339 2.82 -1.58 -19.47
C GLY A 339 1.55 -1.15 -20.24
N THR A 340 0.56 -2.04 -20.43
CA THR A 340 -0.72 -1.75 -21.13
C THR A 340 -1.89 -1.64 -20.15
N PHE A 341 -1.76 -0.78 -19.14
CA PHE A 341 -2.91 -0.39 -18.32
C PHE A 341 -3.98 0.33 -19.15
N GLY A 342 -5.23 0.27 -18.70
CA GLY A 342 -6.24 1.22 -19.16
C GLY A 342 -5.82 2.66 -18.86
N ASP A 343 -6.47 3.64 -19.50
CA ASP A 343 -6.28 5.06 -19.16
C ASP A 343 -6.62 5.28 -17.67
N VAL A 344 -5.66 5.75 -16.88
CA VAL A 344 -5.81 6.03 -15.45
C VAL A 344 -6.08 7.50 -15.25
N TYR A 345 -7.16 7.81 -14.53
CA TYR A 345 -7.51 9.18 -14.18
C TYR A 345 -7.27 9.46 -12.70
N VAL A 346 -6.58 10.57 -12.42
CA VAL A 346 -6.34 11.07 -11.06
C VAL A 346 -6.73 12.54 -11.02
N ARG A 347 -7.59 12.91 -10.08
CA ARG A 347 -7.90 14.32 -9.78
C ARG A 347 -7.26 14.69 -8.46
N ARG A 348 -6.55 15.82 -8.42
CA ARG A 348 -5.91 16.38 -7.22
C ARG A 348 -6.46 17.75 -6.91
N ALA A 349 -7.11 17.88 -5.76
CA ALA A 349 -7.56 19.17 -5.26
C ALA A 349 -6.37 19.95 -4.68
N SER A 350 -6.48 21.28 -4.59
CA SER A 350 -5.39 22.15 -4.11
C SER A 350 -4.96 21.88 -2.66
N TYR A 351 -5.84 21.27 -1.85
CA TYR A 351 -5.53 20.87 -0.47
C TYR A 351 -4.92 19.47 -0.36
N ASP A 352 -4.79 18.73 -1.47
CA ASP A 352 -4.15 17.41 -1.45
C ASP A 352 -2.65 17.54 -1.22
N THR A 353 -2.09 16.71 -0.35
CA THR A 353 -0.66 16.74 0.01
C THR A 353 0.29 16.48 -1.18
N GLU A 354 -0.22 15.88 -2.25
CA GLU A 354 0.50 15.57 -3.50
C GLU A 354 0.34 16.68 -4.56
N TYR A 355 -0.57 17.63 -4.38
CA TYR A 355 -0.90 18.69 -5.37
C TYR A 355 0.32 19.56 -5.72
N GLU A 356 0.98 20.12 -4.71
CA GLU A 356 2.16 20.99 -4.90
C GLU A 356 3.33 20.24 -5.55
N LYS A 357 3.46 18.94 -5.26
CA LYS A 357 4.48 18.09 -5.89
C LYS A 357 4.18 17.86 -7.37
N TRP A 358 2.91 17.63 -7.71
CA TRP A 358 2.46 17.56 -9.11
C TRP A 358 2.70 18.89 -9.83
N LEU A 359 2.33 20.03 -9.26
CA LEU A 359 2.61 21.34 -9.86
C LEU A 359 4.11 21.52 -10.11
N ALA A 360 4.95 21.23 -9.13
CA ALA A 360 6.40 21.32 -9.27
C ALA A 360 6.93 20.40 -10.39
N TYR A 361 6.47 19.15 -10.45
CA TYR A 361 6.82 18.19 -11.50
C TYR A 361 6.40 18.67 -12.90
N LEU A 362 5.25 19.36 -12.99
CA LEU A 362 4.73 19.97 -14.20
C LEU A 362 5.36 21.35 -14.52
N GLY A 363 6.33 21.83 -13.73
CA GLY A 363 7.01 23.11 -13.96
C GLY A 363 6.34 24.35 -13.35
N GLY A 364 5.60 24.20 -12.26
CA GLY A 364 5.26 25.24 -11.28
C GLY A 364 4.12 26.22 -11.63
N ALA A 365 3.81 26.42 -12.90
CA ALA A 365 2.67 27.23 -13.32
C ALA A 365 1.88 26.49 -14.40
N LEU A 366 0.67 26.06 -14.07
CA LEU A 366 -0.31 25.56 -15.03
C LEU A 366 -1.55 26.44 -14.90
N ARG A 367 -1.97 27.09 -15.99
CA ARG A 367 -3.19 27.91 -15.98
C ARG A 367 -4.43 27.03 -16.15
N PRO A 368 -5.61 27.46 -15.65
CA PRO A 368 -6.86 26.79 -15.97
C PRO A 368 -7.04 26.60 -17.47
N GLY A 369 -7.39 25.38 -17.89
CA GLY A 369 -7.55 24.97 -19.29
C GLY A 369 -6.25 24.71 -20.07
N GLU A 370 -5.08 25.07 -19.51
CA GLU A 370 -3.78 24.77 -20.13
C GLU A 370 -3.49 23.26 -20.03
N LEU A 371 -3.01 22.67 -21.13
CA LEU A 371 -2.59 21.28 -21.18
C LEU A 371 -1.09 21.20 -21.01
N LYS A 372 -0.64 20.31 -20.11
CA LYS A 372 0.76 19.91 -20.02
C LYS A 372 0.91 18.42 -20.19
N PHE A 373 1.87 18.02 -21.00
CA PHE A 373 2.22 16.61 -21.14
C PHE A 373 3.09 16.19 -19.96
N ILE A 374 2.81 15.00 -19.44
CA ILE A 374 3.45 14.45 -18.25
C ILE A 374 4.62 13.59 -18.72
N PRO A 375 5.88 14.00 -18.49
CA PRO A 375 7.02 13.19 -18.90
C PRO A 375 7.08 11.89 -18.08
N ALA A 376 7.57 10.82 -18.71
CA ALA A 376 7.87 9.59 -17.99
C ALA A 376 8.86 9.84 -16.83
N PRO A 377 8.68 9.20 -15.66
CA PRO A 377 9.56 9.36 -14.50
C PRO A 377 11.00 8.88 -14.72
#